data_AF-X1E571-F1
#
_entry.id   AF-X1E571-F1
#
_cell.length_a   1.000
_cell.length_b   1.000
_cell.length_c   1.000
_cell.angle_alpha   90.00
_cell.angle_beta   90.00
_cell.angle_gamma   90.00
#
_symmetry.space_group_name_H-M   'P 1'
#
loop_
_entity.id
_entity.type
_entity.pdbx_description
1 polymer ?
#
loop_
_entity_poly.entity_id
_entity_poly.type
_entity_poly.pdbx_seq_one_letter_code
_entity_poly.pdbx_strand_id
1 'polypeptide(L)'
;IIGRTDDLYWAQRKDRDELQCIFPDYIRRAIITSSDKIEDYQAIQKDYTTILIRVFSKAENDDKGQIINSISKNVKNVFASYKCTEPDIKVIFEKPVRNPTSNKLIRIIRDFEI
;
A
#
# COMPACT_ATOMS: atom_id res chain seq x y z
N ILE A 1 13.95 15.99 -14.77
CA ILE A 1 13.72 15.18 -13.55
C ILE A 1 12.27 14.68 -13.62
N ILE A 2 12.07 13.53 -14.26
CA ILE A 2 10.82 12.77 -14.28
C ILE A 2 11.09 11.61 -13.33
N GLY A 3 10.71 11.72 -12.06
CA GLY A 3 11.20 10.78 -11.04
C GLY A 3 10.50 10.82 -9.69
N ARG A 4 9.31 11.43 -9.63
CA ARG A 4 8.43 11.39 -8.45
C ARG A 4 6.99 10.97 -8.76
N THR A 5 6.62 10.94 -10.04
CA THR A 5 5.27 10.55 -10.46
C THR A 5 5.08 9.03 -10.41
N ASP A 6 6.16 8.26 -10.61
CA ASP A 6 6.12 6.79 -10.58
C ASP A 6 5.85 6.19 -9.20
N ASP A 7 6.07 6.96 -8.14
CA ASP A 7 5.78 6.52 -6.77
C ASP A 7 4.32 6.76 -6.38
N LEU A 8 3.54 7.57 -7.10
CA LEU A 8 2.19 7.97 -6.69
C LEU A 8 1.18 6.84 -6.83
N TYR A 9 0.25 6.77 -5.87
CA TYR A 9 -0.95 5.96 -6.02
C TYR A 9 -2.00 6.73 -6.83
N TRP A 10 -2.67 6.03 -7.74
CA TRP A 10 -3.78 6.58 -8.52
C TRP A 10 -5.07 5.89 -8.13
N ALA A 11 -6.06 6.63 -7.68
CA ALA A 11 -7.33 6.08 -7.23
C ALA A 11 -8.49 6.75 -7.95
N GLN A 12 -9.53 6.00 -8.28
CA GLN A 12 -10.73 6.58 -8.87
C GLN A 12 -11.56 7.30 -7.80
N ARG A 13 -12.01 8.52 -8.10
CA ARG A 13 -12.91 9.27 -7.21
C ARG A 13 -14.30 8.63 -7.18
N LYS A 14 -14.98 8.71 -6.02
CA LYS A 14 -16.36 8.21 -5.90
C LYS A 14 -17.38 9.11 -6.61
N ASP A 15 -17.09 10.41 -6.70
CA ASP A 15 -18.02 11.45 -7.13
C ASP A 15 -17.87 11.89 -8.59
N ARG A 16 -16.74 11.54 -9.21
CA ARG A 16 -16.38 11.95 -10.58
C ARG A 16 -15.61 10.84 -11.26
N ASP A 17 -15.73 10.73 -12.57
CA ASP A 17 -14.89 9.86 -13.38
C ASP A 17 -13.49 10.48 -13.59
N GLU A 18 -12.86 10.84 -12.48
CA GLU A 18 -11.55 11.49 -12.40
C GLU A 18 -10.62 10.64 -11.53
N LEU A 19 -9.36 10.57 -11.94
CA LEU A 19 -8.30 9.95 -11.14
C LEU A 19 -7.74 10.96 -10.13
N GLN A 20 -7.56 10.51 -8.89
CA GLN A 20 -6.97 11.27 -7.80
C GLN A 20 -5.64 10.64 -7.40
N CYS A 21 -4.60 11.47 -7.34
CA CYS A 21 -3.31 11.07 -6.79
C CYS A 21 -3.38 11.00 -5.27
N ILE A 22 -2.91 9.90 -4.69
CA ILE A 22 -2.68 9.72 -3.26
C ILE A 22 -1.18 9.68 -3.02
N PHE A 23 -0.69 10.52 -2.11
CA PHE A 23 0.73 10.54 -1.79
C PHE A 23 1.14 9.27 -1.03
N PRO A 24 2.24 8.61 -1.44
CA PRO A 24 2.70 7.34 -0.86
C PRO A 24 3.02 7.41 0.63
N ASP A 25 3.36 8.59 1.14
CA ASP A 25 3.66 8.79 2.54
C ASP A 25 2.45 8.48 3.43
N TYR A 26 1.23 8.77 2.97
CA TYR A 26 0.02 8.42 3.70
C TYR A 26 -0.19 6.90 3.76
N ILE A 27 0.09 6.19 2.66
CA ILE A 27 0.02 4.72 2.62
C ILE A 27 1.10 4.11 3.53
N ARG A 28 2.33 4.64 3.46
CA ARG A 28 3.41 4.26 4.38
C ARG A 28 3.00 4.42 5.83
N ARG A 29 2.50 5.59 6.21
CA ARG A 29 2.06 5.88 7.58
C ARG A 29 0.92 4.97 8.01
N ALA A 30 -0.05 4.73 7.13
CA ALA A 30 -1.15 3.81 7.40
C ALA A 30 -0.65 2.39 7.73
N ILE A 31 0.35 1.89 7.00
CA ILE A 31 0.93 0.56 7.24
C ILE A 31 1.75 0.53 8.52
N ILE A 32 2.74 1.43 8.68
CA ILE A 32 3.67 1.42 9.84
C ILE A 32 2.92 1.63 11.17
N THR A 33 1.84 2.42 11.17
CA THR A 33 1.04 2.66 12.39
C THR A 33 0.05 1.55 12.71
N SER A 34 -0.05 0.51 11.87
CA SER A 34 -1.02 -0.58 12.06
C SER A 34 -0.61 -1.58 13.14
N SER A 35 0.70 -1.76 13.37
CA SER A 35 1.24 -2.58 14.43
C SER A 35 2.74 -2.33 14.60
N ASP A 36 3.19 -2.31 15.85
CA ASP A 36 4.60 -2.29 16.26
C ASP A 36 5.36 -3.59 15.92
N LYS A 37 4.65 -4.67 15.61
CA LYS A 37 5.23 -5.97 15.22
C LYS A 37 5.63 -6.02 13.73
N ILE A 38 5.32 -5.00 12.93
CA ILE A 38 5.71 -4.93 11.53
C ILE A 38 7.19 -4.53 11.46
N GLU A 39 8.04 -5.41 10.92
CA GLU A 39 9.47 -5.14 10.80
C GLU A 39 9.83 -4.50 9.45
N ASP A 40 9.20 -4.97 8.37
CA ASP A 40 9.38 -4.39 7.04
C ASP A 40 8.11 -4.58 6.21
N TYR A 41 7.98 -3.77 5.15
CA TYR A 41 6.80 -3.83 4.29
C TYR A 41 7.11 -3.41 2.86
N GLN A 42 6.23 -3.82 1.95
CA GLN A 42 6.19 -3.34 0.58
C GLN A 42 4.76 -3.29 0.09
N ALA A 43 4.31 -2.12 -0.33
CA ALA A 43 2.99 -1.91 -0.92
C ALA A 43 3.13 -1.80 -2.44
N ILE A 44 2.26 -2.52 -3.13
CA ILE A 44 2.26 -2.64 -4.58
C ILE A 44 0.85 -2.34 -5.05
N GLN A 45 0.69 -1.26 -5.80
CA GLN A 45 -0.54 -0.97 -6.48
C GLN A 45 -0.62 -1.82 -7.75
N LYS A 46 -1.61 -2.72 -7.81
CA LYS A 46 -1.82 -3.61 -8.97
C LYS A 46 -2.71 -2.98 -10.04
N ASP A 47 -3.64 -2.14 -9.62
CA ASP A 47 -4.51 -1.34 -10.48
C ASP A 47 -5.13 -0.19 -9.65
N TYR A 48 -6.08 0.55 -10.21
CA TYR A 48 -6.74 1.69 -9.55
C TYR A 48 -7.50 1.34 -8.27
N THR A 49 -7.88 0.07 -8.09
CA THR A 49 -8.68 -0.40 -6.95
C THR A 49 -8.00 -1.51 -6.16
N THR A 50 -6.88 -2.09 -6.60
CA THR A 50 -6.25 -3.23 -5.95
C THR A 50 -4.86 -2.89 -5.41
N ILE A 51 -4.63 -3.20 -4.13
CA ILE A 51 -3.34 -3.01 -3.46
C ILE A 51 -2.90 -4.31 -2.81
N LEU A 52 -1.70 -4.76 -3.18
CA LEU A 52 -1.01 -5.86 -2.53
C LEU A 52 -0.01 -5.31 -1.52
N ILE A 53 -0.09 -5.75 -0.26
CA ILE A 53 0.81 -5.35 0.81
C ILE A 53 1.53 -6.58 1.32
N ARG A 54 2.84 -6.62 1.08
CA ARG A 54 3.76 -7.58 1.71
C ARG A 54 4.17 -7.05 3.06
N VAL A 55 4.03 -7.88 4.09
CA VAL A 55 4.39 -7.57 5.47
C VAL A 55 5.36 -8.61 5.98
N PHE A 56 6.53 -8.16 6.41
CA PHE A 56 7.45 -8.97 7.19
C PHE A 56 7.25 -8.64 8.66
N SER A 57 6.88 -9.64 9.45
CA SER A 57 6.57 -9.49 10.87
C SER A 57 6.97 -10.75 11.63
N LYS A 58 7.40 -10.57 12.89
CA LYS A 58 7.63 -11.66 13.86
C LYS A 58 6.37 -12.06 14.64
N ALA A 59 5.21 -11.51 14.27
CA ALA A 59 3.94 -11.77 14.90
C ALA A 59 3.51 -13.25 14.79
N GLU A 60 2.86 -13.75 15.84
CA GLU A 60 2.23 -15.08 15.84
C GLU A 60 0.97 -15.09 14.95
N ASN A 61 0.41 -16.26 14.66
CA ASN A 61 -0.72 -16.36 13.73
C ASN A 61 -1.97 -15.58 14.21
N ASP A 62 -2.25 -15.56 15.51
CA ASP A 62 -3.39 -14.81 16.07
C ASP A 62 -3.23 -13.29 15.93
N ASP A 63 -1.99 -12.79 15.98
CA ASP A 63 -1.67 -11.39 15.77
C ASP A 63 -1.78 -10.98 14.29
N LYS A 64 -1.47 -11.89 13.37
CA LYS A 64 -1.51 -11.61 11.92
C LYS A 64 -2.89 -11.17 11.47
N GLY A 65 -3.95 -11.78 11.98
CA GLY A 65 -5.33 -11.37 11.68
C GLY A 65 -5.61 -9.91 12.10
N GLN A 66 -5.11 -9.50 13.27
CA GLN A 66 -5.24 -8.12 13.73
C GLN A 66 -4.44 -7.15 12.85
N ILE A 67 -3.22 -7.52 12.46
CA ILE A 67 -2.38 -6.72 11.57
C ILE A 67 -3.08 -6.52 10.21
N ILE A 68 -3.64 -7.57 9.61
CA ILE A 68 -4.39 -7.48 8.34
C ILE A 68 -5.55 -6.48 8.48
N ASN A 69 -6.33 -6.61 9.54
CA ASN A 69 -7.49 -5.75 9.77
C ASN A 69 -7.09 -4.28 10.00
N SER A 70 -6.05 -4.03 10.79
CA SER A 70 -5.51 -2.69 11.05
C SER A 70 -4.98 -2.03 9.79
N ILE A 71 -4.16 -2.75 8.99
CA ILE A 71 -3.64 -2.26 7.71
C ILE A 71 -4.79 -1.93 6.76
N SER A 72 -5.74 -2.86 6.61
CA SER A 72 -6.86 -2.69 5.70
C SER A 72 -7.71 -1.47 6.08
N LYS A 73 -8.01 -1.32 7.37
CA LYS A 73 -8.75 -0.17 7.89
C LYS A 73 -8.01 1.14 7.65
N ASN A 74 -6.72 1.20 7.98
CA ASN A 74 -5.94 2.42 7.87
C ASN A 74 -5.77 2.87 6.41
N VAL A 75 -5.49 1.93 5.49
CA VAL A 75 -5.37 2.25 4.07
C VAL A 75 -6.71 2.68 3.48
N LYS A 76 -7.83 2.01 3.82
CA LYS A 76 -9.17 2.45 3.41
C LYS A 76 -9.49 3.86 3.92
N ASN A 77 -9.10 4.19 5.15
CA ASN A 77 -9.28 5.53 5.70
C ASN A 77 -8.51 6.59 4.91
N VAL A 78 -7.31 6.28 4.40
CA VAL A 78 -6.58 7.17 3.49
C VAL A 78 -7.36 7.37 2.20
N PHE A 79 -7.88 6.32 1.57
CA PHE A 79 -8.67 6.48 0.34
C PHE A 79 -9.96 7.28 0.59
N ALA A 80 -10.62 7.04 1.73
CA ALA A 80 -11.81 7.77 2.13
C ALA A 80 -11.53 9.27 2.37
N SER A 81 -10.40 9.64 2.96
CA SER A 81 -10.04 11.05 3.19
C SER A 81 -9.80 11.82 1.89
N TYR A 82 -9.37 11.12 0.84
CA TYR A 82 -9.25 11.63 -0.52
C TYR A 82 -10.54 11.54 -1.34
N LYS A 83 -11.65 11.06 -0.75
CA LYS A 83 -12.94 10.80 -1.43
C LYS A 83 -12.84 9.81 -2.60
N CYS A 84 -11.87 8.90 -2.52
CA CYS A 84 -11.66 7.86 -3.50
C CYS A 84 -12.46 6.60 -3.18
N THR A 85 -12.68 5.77 -4.21
CA THR A 85 -13.25 4.43 -4.07
C THR A 85 -12.35 3.58 -3.17
N GLU A 86 -12.96 2.76 -2.32
CA GLU A 86 -12.19 1.92 -1.41
C GLU A 86 -11.45 0.84 -2.20
N PRO A 87 -10.15 0.63 -1.92
CA PRO A 87 -9.41 -0.40 -2.60
C PRO A 87 -9.70 -1.79 -2.01
N ASP A 88 -9.59 -2.81 -2.85
CA ASP A 88 -9.35 -4.20 -2.46
C ASP A 88 -7.92 -4.34 -1.97
N ILE A 89 -7.75 -4.71 -0.71
CA ILE A 89 -6.45 -4.75 -0.04
C ILE A 89 -6.12 -6.21 0.26
N LYS A 90 -5.07 -6.71 -0.37
CA LYS A 90 -4.54 -8.06 -0.14
C LYS A 90 -3.27 -7.96 0.69
N VAL A 91 -3.29 -8.52 1.89
CA VAL A 91 -2.12 -8.56 2.77
C VAL A 91 -1.52 -9.95 2.78
N ILE A 92 -0.23 -10.06 2.48
CA ILE A 92 0.54 -11.31 2.51
C ILE A 92 1.74 -11.19 3.44
N PHE A 93 2.02 -12.24 4.21
CA PHE A 93 3.13 -12.25 5.17
C PHE A 93 4.39 -12.84 4.55
N GLU A 94 5.08 -12.02 3.77
CA GLU A 94 6.30 -12.39 3.05
C GLU A 94 7.33 -11.25 3.13
N LYS A 95 8.60 -11.59 2.91
CA LYS A 95 9.67 -10.58 2.84
C LYS A 95 9.46 -9.67 1.61
N PRO A 96 9.73 -8.37 1.73
CA PRO A 96 9.74 -7.47 0.59
C PRO A 96 10.71 -7.93 -0.49
N VAL A 97 10.31 -7.80 -1.76
CA VAL A 97 11.16 -8.18 -2.89
C VAL A 97 12.01 -6.99 -3.31
N ARG A 98 13.32 -7.22 -3.42
CA ARG A 98 14.27 -6.23 -3.94
C ARG A 98 14.30 -6.26 -5.45
N ASN A 99 14.55 -5.11 -6.07
CA ASN A 99 14.73 -5.06 -7.51
C ASN A 99 15.98 -5.89 -7.88
N PRO A 100 15.87 -6.91 -8.75
CA PRO A 100 16.98 -7.80 -9.08
C PRO A 100 18.16 -7.08 -9.76
N THR A 101 17.89 -5.99 -10.48
CA THR A 101 18.92 -5.24 -11.23
C THR A 101 19.68 -4.25 -10.35
N SER A 102 19.01 -3.58 -9.41
CA SER A 102 19.62 -2.53 -8.57
C SER A 102 19.87 -2.94 -7.12
N ASN A 103 19.37 -4.10 -6.69
CA ASN A 103 19.34 -4.58 -5.31
C ASN A 103 18.67 -3.60 -4.30
N LYS A 104 18.05 -2.53 -4.81
CA LYS A 104 17.32 -1.55 -4.00
C LYS A 104 15.96 -2.12 -3.61
N LEU A 105 15.60 -1.92 -2.35
CA LEU A 105 14.24 -2.18 -1.88
C LEU A 105 13.38 -0.96 -2.19
N ILE A 106 12.42 -1.13 -3.09
CA ILE A 106 11.38 -0.13 -3.36
C ILE A 106 10.16 -0.52 -2.54
N ARG A 107 9.77 0.34 -1.60
CA ARG A 107 8.65 0.06 -0.67
C ARG A 107 7.29 0.33 -1.26
N ILE A 108 7.21 1.19 -2.27
CA ILE A 108 5.98 1.59 -2.93
C ILE A 108 6.17 1.37 -4.41
N ILE A 109 5.37 0.48 -5.00
CA ILE A 109 5.49 0.10 -6.41
C ILE A 109 4.13 0.28 -7.06
N ARG A 110 4.11 0.90 -8.24
CA ARG A 110 2.97 0.85 -9.14
C ARG A 110 3.26 -0.17 -10.23
N ASP A 111 2.39 -1.15 -10.38
CA ASP A 111 2.60 -2.33 -11.23
C ASP A 111 1.52 -2.43 -12.33
N PHE A 112 1.21 -1.30 -12.96
CA PHE A 112 0.30 -1.18 -14.11
C PHE A 112 0.56 0.13 -14.86
N GLU A 113 0.16 0.20 -16.14
CA GLU A 113 0.24 1.41 -16.96
C GLU A 113 -0.99 2.31 -16.72
N ILE A 114 -0.81 3.64 -16.79
CA ILE A 114 -1.89 4.64 -16.63
C ILE A 114 -2.45 4.99 -17.99
#